data_AF-W7XIN2-F1
#
_entry.id   AF-W7XIN2-F1
#
_cell.length_a   1.000
_cell.length_b   1.000
_cell.length_c   1.000
_cell.angle_alpha   90.00
_cell.angle_beta   90.00
_cell.angle_gamma   90.00
#
_symmetry.space_group_name_H-M   'P 1'
#
loop_
_entity.id
_entity.type
_entity.pdbx_description
1 polymer ?
#
loop_
_entity_poly.entity_id
_entity_poly.type
_entity_poly.pdbx_seq_one_letter_code
_entity_poly.pdbx_strand_id
1 'polypeptide(L)'
;MGYPAIYGEVGLLEKLVWLDLFRKGEINTLFLSRVGDTALDLPIANVCIQIGFQFGSKKQEVQRLGRIMRRKEGQKGEYNAFFYTIVSKNTEQAQFYYRRQKSLMDLGINFEVIDIDEQNGNKFKYDPDILDQKIIRASDEIIKDVKKDAWFLIQDQPDKKVDEQDDD
;
A
#
# COMPACT_ATOMS: atom_id res chain seq x y z
N MET A 1 18.96 1.46 -7.07
CA MET A 1 17.80 0.62 -7.44
C MET A 1 16.57 1.30 -6.85
N GLY A 2 15.59 1.65 -7.68
CA GLY A 2 14.36 2.27 -7.20
C GLY A 2 13.31 1.25 -6.76
N TYR A 3 12.22 1.73 -6.19
CA TYR A 3 11.06 1.01 -5.73
C TYR A 3 9.83 1.41 -6.55
N PRO A 4 8.97 0.46 -6.92
CA PRO A 4 7.73 0.76 -7.63
C PRO A 4 6.75 1.48 -6.68
N ALA A 5 5.99 2.42 -7.24
CA ALA A 5 4.99 3.18 -6.51
C ALA A 5 3.70 3.30 -7.32
N ILE A 6 2.55 3.16 -6.64
CA ILE A 6 1.23 3.41 -7.20
C ILE A 6 0.65 4.67 -6.56
N TYR A 7 0.44 5.69 -7.38
CA TYR A 7 -0.18 6.97 -7.00
C TYR A 7 -1.15 7.45 -8.08
N GLY A 8 -1.74 8.64 -7.92
CA GLY A 8 -2.85 9.13 -8.74
C GLY A 8 -2.57 9.11 -10.25
N GLU A 9 -1.37 9.51 -10.65
CA GLU A 9 -0.97 9.65 -12.06
C GLU A 9 -0.52 8.34 -12.71
N VAL A 10 -0.40 7.25 -11.94
CA VAL A 10 -0.01 5.94 -12.49
C VAL A 10 -1.18 5.34 -13.25
N GLY A 11 -0.97 4.99 -14.52
CA GLY A 11 -2.00 4.40 -15.38
C GLY A 11 -2.47 3.04 -14.88
N LEU A 12 -3.72 2.66 -15.22
CA LEU A 12 -4.33 1.41 -14.76
C LEU A 12 -3.47 0.17 -15.05
N LEU A 13 -2.92 0.07 -16.26
CA LEU A 13 -2.13 -1.09 -16.68
C LEU A 13 -0.83 -1.22 -15.88
N GLU A 14 -0.15 -0.10 -15.63
CA GLU A 14 1.06 -0.10 -14.80
C GLU A 14 0.74 -0.46 -13.34
N LYS A 15 -0.42 -0.03 -12.81
CA LYS A 15 -0.90 -0.49 -11.50
C LYS A 15 -1.07 -2.01 -11.48
N LEU A 16 -1.69 -2.60 -12.50
CA LEU A 16 -1.90 -4.03 -12.59
C LEU A 16 -0.57 -4.81 -12.67
N VAL A 17 0.39 -4.32 -13.46
CA VAL A 17 1.75 -4.87 -13.55
C VAL A 17 2.39 -4.93 -12.17
N TRP A 18 2.43 -3.81 -11.45
CA TRP A 18 3.06 -3.77 -10.13
C TRP A 18 2.39 -4.65 -9.09
N LEU A 19 1.06 -4.71 -9.11
CA LEU A 19 0.32 -5.60 -8.21
C LEU A 19 0.59 -7.07 -8.54
N ASP A 20 0.67 -7.44 -9.82
CA ASP A 20 0.97 -8.81 -10.25
C ASP A 20 2.40 -9.25 -9.89
N LEU A 21 3.39 -8.42 -10.20
CA LEU A 21 4.79 -8.69 -9.83
C LEU A 21 4.97 -8.83 -8.31
N PHE A 22 4.23 -8.04 -7.52
CA PHE A 22 4.23 -8.16 -6.07
C PHE A 22 3.57 -9.47 -5.59
N ARG A 23 2.45 -9.90 -6.20
CA ARG A 23 1.79 -11.20 -5.89
C ARG A 23 2.72 -12.37 -6.16
N LYS A 24 3.44 -12.35 -7.28
CA LYS A 24 4.42 -13.37 -7.68
C LYS A 24 5.67 -13.36 -6.81
N GLY A 25 5.93 -12.27 -6.07
CA GLY A 25 7.12 -12.09 -5.25
C GLY A 25 8.36 -11.70 -6.04
N GLU A 26 8.21 -11.30 -7.30
CA GLU A 26 9.30 -10.76 -8.14
C GLU A 26 9.76 -9.38 -7.63
N ILE A 27 8.83 -8.63 -7.03
CA ILE A 27 9.12 -7.49 -6.18
C ILE A 27 8.59 -7.76 -4.77
N ASN A 28 9.33 -7.33 -3.76
CA ASN A 28 8.97 -7.52 -2.35
C ASN A 28 8.49 -6.23 -1.66
N THR A 29 8.60 -5.09 -2.36
CA THR A 29 8.31 -3.76 -1.83
C THR A 29 7.52 -2.98 -2.87
N LEU A 30 6.38 -2.43 -2.47
CA LEU A 30 5.51 -1.61 -3.30
C LEU A 30 5.02 -0.44 -2.46
N PHE A 31 5.27 0.78 -2.94
CA PHE A 31 4.75 1.99 -2.31
C PHE A 31 3.36 2.30 -2.84
N LEU A 32 2.45 2.68 -1.95
CA LEU A 32 1.09 3.07 -2.28
C LEU A 32 0.82 4.45 -1.68
N SER A 33 0.26 5.35 -2.47
CA SER A 33 -0.37 6.55 -1.91
C SER A 33 -1.79 6.25 -1.46
N ARG A 34 -2.57 7.29 -1.13
CA ARG A 34 -3.99 7.18 -0.75
C ARG A 34 -4.87 6.43 -1.78
N VAL A 35 -4.42 6.30 -3.02
CA VAL A 35 -5.11 5.47 -4.04
C VAL A 35 -5.28 4.00 -3.62
N GLY A 36 -4.44 3.49 -2.71
CA GLY A 36 -4.58 2.16 -2.13
C GLY A 36 -5.80 1.99 -1.20
N ASP A 37 -6.41 3.08 -0.73
CA ASP A 37 -7.44 3.03 0.31
C ASP A 37 -8.84 2.66 -0.19
N THR A 38 -9.16 2.97 -1.45
CA THR A 38 -10.56 3.02 -1.90
C THR A 38 -10.91 2.09 -3.06
N ALA A 39 -9.96 1.62 -3.87
CA ALA A 39 -10.32 0.96 -5.14
C ALA A 39 -9.36 -0.10 -5.67
N LEU A 40 -8.27 -0.43 -4.97
CA LEU A 40 -7.34 -1.46 -5.44
C LEU A 40 -7.52 -2.76 -4.65
N ASP A 41 -7.58 -3.88 -5.36
CA ASP A 41 -7.43 -5.20 -4.75
C ASP A 41 -5.96 -5.42 -4.41
N LEU A 42 -5.59 -4.98 -3.20
CA LEU A 42 -4.22 -5.04 -2.74
C LEU A 42 -3.81 -6.50 -2.46
N PRO A 43 -2.64 -6.92 -2.92
CA PRO A 43 -2.13 -8.26 -2.67
C PRO A 43 -1.82 -8.46 -1.18
N ILE A 44 -1.80 -9.73 -0.77
CA ILE A 44 -1.43 -10.13 0.59
C ILE A 44 0.03 -9.72 0.84
N ALA A 45 0.27 -9.06 1.97
CA ALA A 45 1.58 -8.70 2.44
C ALA A 45 1.82 -9.23 3.86
N ASN A 46 3.06 -9.65 4.13
CA ASN A 46 3.52 -10.01 5.48
C ASN A 46 3.89 -8.78 6.30
N VAL A 47 4.22 -7.66 5.65
CA VAL A 47 4.61 -6.42 6.31
C VAL A 47 3.88 -5.27 5.65
N CYS A 48 3.22 -4.44 6.45
CA CYS A 48 2.64 -3.19 6.00
C CYS A 48 3.15 -2.06 6.88
N ILE A 49 3.67 -1.01 6.23
CA ILE A 49 4.18 0.19 6.88
C ILE A 49 3.28 1.35 6.48
N GLN A 50 2.63 1.96 7.46
CA GLN A 50 1.81 3.14 7.27
C GLN A 50 2.58 4.38 7.74
N ILE A 51 2.71 5.35 6.84
CA ILE A 51 3.36 6.64 7.13
C ILE A 51 2.26 7.70 7.19
N GLY A 52 2.06 8.26 8.38
CA GLY A 52 0.98 9.20 8.63
C GLY A 52 -0.42 8.55 8.67
N PHE A 53 -1.42 9.31 9.10
CA PHE A 53 -2.81 8.86 9.14
C PHE A 53 -3.74 10.05 8.98
N GLN A 54 -4.78 9.88 8.16
CA GLN A 54 -5.95 10.75 8.19
C GLN A 54 -6.98 10.14 9.13
N PHE A 55 -7.66 10.99 9.92
CA PHE A 55 -8.65 10.72 10.97
C PHE A 55 -9.89 9.85 10.59
N GLY A 56 -9.72 8.90 9.68
CA GLY A 56 -10.74 8.01 9.17
C GLY A 56 -11.23 6.97 10.19
N SER A 57 -12.27 6.26 9.78
CA SER A 57 -12.98 5.30 10.62
C SER A 57 -12.05 4.20 11.16
N LYS A 58 -12.07 4.00 12.49
CA LYS A 58 -11.42 2.86 13.17
C LYS A 58 -11.75 1.53 12.50
N LYS A 59 -13.03 1.34 12.17
CA LYS A 59 -13.54 0.13 11.56
C LYS A 59 -12.99 -0.09 10.15
N GLN A 60 -12.86 0.97 9.37
CA GLN A 60 -12.35 0.91 7.99
C GLN A 60 -10.87 0.53 7.96
N GLU A 61 -10.06 1.07 8.88
CA GLU A 61 -8.65 0.70 8.99
C GLU A 61 -8.47 -0.76 9.39
N VAL A 62 -9.18 -1.24 10.41
CA VAL A 62 -9.11 -2.65 10.83
C VAL A 62 -9.50 -3.59 9.70
N GLN A 63 -10.57 -3.25 8.95
CA GLN A 63 -10.97 -4.02 7.77
C GLN A 63 -9.91 -3.98 6.66
N ARG A 64 -9.30 -2.83 6.40
CA ARG A 64 -8.20 -2.68 5.43
C ARG A 64 -7.00 -3.55 5.83
N LEU A 65 -6.60 -3.51 7.09
CA LEU A 65 -5.51 -4.33 7.62
C LEU A 65 -5.80 -5.82 7.49
N GLY A 66 -7.02 -6.27 7.81
CA GLY A 66 -7.41 -7.68 7.66
C GLY A 66 -7.45 -8.19 6.21
N ARG A 67 -7.57 -7.29 5.22
CA ARG A 67 -7.48 -7.64 3.79
C ARG A 67 -6.03 -7.80 3.34
N ILE A 68 -5.16 -6.91 3.78
CA ILE A 68 -3.75 -6.85 3.33
C ILE A 68 -2.88 -7.85 4.11
N MET A 69 -3.03 -7.88 5.44
CA MET A 69 -2.17 -8.63 6.32
C MET A 69 -2.69 -10.06 6.50
N ARG A 70 -1.99 -11.03 5.93
CA ARG A 70 -2.24 -12.45 6.18
C ARG A 70 -0.93 -13.22 6.25
N ARG A 71 -0.98 -14.35 6.95
CA ARG A 71 0.08 -15.35 6.88
C ARG A 71 0.28 -15.76 5.42
N LYS A 72 1.52 -15.65 4.94
CA LYS A 72 1.90 -16.28 3.67
C LYS A 72 2.05 -17.78 3.88
N GLU A 73 1.45 -18.58 2.99
CA GLU A 73 1.53 -20.05 3.05
C GLU A 73 3.00 -20.51 3.09
N GLY A 74 3.28 -21.53 3.89
CA GLY A 74 4.63 -22.10 4.04
C GLY A 74 5.54 -21.43 5.07
N GLN A 75 5.21 -20.24 5.60
CA GLN A 75 6.00 -19.63 6.70
C GLN A 75 5.71 -20.32 8.04
N LYS A 76 6.72 -20.96 8.64
CA LYS A 76 6.69 -21.52 10.01
C LYS A 76 7.08 -20.44 11.03
N GLY A 77 6.21 -20.18 12.01
CA GLY A 77 6.40 -19.18 13.07
C GLY A 77 5.07 -18.79 13.74
N GLU A 78 5.11 -18.29 14.98
CA GLU A 78 3.93 -17.80 15.73
C GLU A 78 3.39 -16.48 15.15
N TYR A 79 4.27 -15.58 14.72
CA TYR A 79 3.93 -14.30 14.10
C TYR A 79 4.45 -14.26 12.66
N ASN A 80 3.57 -13.97 11.70
CA ASN A 80 3.86 -13.99 10.26
C ASN A 80 3.34 -12.74 9.52
N ALA A 81 2.84 -11.76 10.27
CA ALA A 81 2.27 -10.53 9.75
C ALA A 81 2.60 -9.38 10.72
N PHE A 82 3.24 -8.33 10.23
CA PHE A 82 3.62 -7.15 11.00
C PHE A 82 3.03 -5.87 10.42
N PHE A 83 2.38 -5.08 11.25
CA PHE A 83 1.89 -3.77 10.89
C PHE A 83 2.64 -2.70 11.67
N TYR A 84 3.28 -1.77 10.96
CA TYR A 84 3.98 -0.64 11.54
C TYR A 84 3.27 0.64 11.20
N THR A 85 3.13 1.50 12.20
CA THR A 85 2.81 2.91 11.98
C THR A 85 4.00 3.75 12.38
N ILE A 86 4.45 4.61 11.46
CA ILE A 86 5.41 5.67 11.76
C ILE A 86 4.64 6.93 12.16
N VAL A 87 4.90 7.40 13.38
CA VAL A 87 4.33 8.64 13.94
C VAL A 87 5.44 9.60 14.33
N SER A 88 5.25 10.88 14.03
CA SER A 88 6.12 11.93 14.55
C SER A 88 5.75 12.24 16.00
N LYS A 89 6.72 12.13 16.91
CA LYS A 89 6.54 12.49 18.32
C LYS A 89 6.05 13.93 18.48
N ASN A 90 5.37 14.20 19.59
CA ASN A 90 4.88 15.54 19.94
C ASN A 90 3.94 16.17 18.89
N THR A 91 3.22 15.35 18.13
CA THR A 91 2.19 15.80 17.21
C THR A 91 0.80 15.37 17.68
N GLU A 92 -0.24 16.06 17.19
CA GLU A 92 -1.64 15.67 17.44
C GLU A 92 -1.94 14.25 16.91
N GLN A 93 -1.30 13.86 15.81
CA GLN A 93 -1.40 12.51 15.24
C GLN A 93 -0.94 11.44 16.25
N ALA A 94 0.14 11.68 16.98
CA ALA A 94 0.64 10.75 18.00
C ALA A 94 -0.39 10.55 19.13
N GLN A 95 -1.04 11.63 19.60
CA GLN A 95 -2.09 11.52 20.61
C GLN A 95 -3.27 10.65 20.15
N PHE A 96 -3.63 10.76 18.87
CA PHE A 96 -4.69 9.93 18.30
C PHE A 96 -4.28 8.45 18.22
N TYR A 97 -3.01 8.16 17.90
CA TYR A 97 -2.48 6.79 17.90
C TYR A 97 -2.44 6.16 19.30
N TYR A 98 -2.03 6.90 20.33
CA TYR A 98 -2.09 6.40 21.71
C TYR A 98 -3.52 6.04 22.14
N ARG A 99 -4.52 6.82 21.74
CA ARG A 99 -5.94 6.48 21.98
C ARG A 99 -6.40 5.26 21.18
N ARG A 100 -5.74 4.94 20.06
CA ARG A 100 -6.06 3.83 19.16
C ARG A 100 -5.50 2.50 19.68
N GLN A 101 -4.39 2.53 20.41
CA GLN A 101 -3.77 1.36 21.04
C GLN A 101 -4.79 0.49 21.79
N LYS A 102 -5.58 1.10 22.68
CA LYS A 102 -6.60 0.37 23.45
C LYS A 102 -7.58 -0.35 22.53
N SER A 103 -8.08 0.33 21.49
CA SER A 103 -9.04 -0.26 20.54
C SER A 103 -8.45 -1.40 19.71
N LEU A 104 -7.15 -1.38 19.39
CA LEU A 104 -6.48 -2.47 18.68
C LEU A 104 -6.22 -3.67 19.61
N MET A 105 -5.81 -3.40 20.85
CA MET A 105 -5.64 -4.42 21.88
C MET A 105 -6.97 -5.11 22.23
N ASP A 106 -8.08 -4.36 22.29
CA ASP A 106 -9.43 -4.90 22.50
C ASP A 106 -9.85 -5.89 21.39
N LEU A 107 -9.25 -5.80 20.20
CA LEU A 107 -9.46 -6.74 19.08
C LEU A 107 -8.52 -7.96 19.13
N GLY A 108 -7.68 -8.07 20.17
CA GLY A 108 -6.69 -9.13 20.31
C GLY A 108 -5.42 -8.94 19.46
N ILE A 109 -5.18 -7.73 18.95
CA ILE A 109 -3.97 -7.42 18.19
C ILE A 109 -2.85 -7.07 19.18
N ASN A 110 -1.74 -7.81 19.13
CA ASN A 110 -0.53 -7.47 19.86
C ASN A 110 0.03 -6.14 19.36
N PHE A 111 0.31 -5.22 20.27
CA PHE A 111 0.71 -3.86 19.96
C PHE A 111 1.86 -3.43 20.85
N GLU A 112 2.93 -2.92 20.23
CA GLU A 112 4.12 -2.43 20.89
C GLU A 112 4.44 -1.01 20.39
N VAL A 113 4.85 -0.12 21.30
CA VAL A 113 5.35 1.21 20.96
C VAL A 113 6.88 1.17 21.03
N ILE A 114 7.53 1.42 19.91
CA ILE A 114 8.99 1.45 19.81
C ILE A 114 9.43 2.91 19.68
N ASP A 115 10.22 3.37 20.65
CA ASP A 115 10.89 4.67 20.58
C ASP A 115 12.28 4.51 19.95
N ILE A 116 12.51 5.14 18.79
CA ILE A 116 13.74 5.02 18.01
C ILE A 116 14.89 5.85 18.62
N ASP A 117 14.59 6.94 19.34
CA ASP A 117 15.61 7.84 19.88
C ASP A 117 16.43 7.17 20.99
N GLU A 118 15.80 6.24 21.74
CA GLU A 118 16.44 5.53 22.85
C GLU A 118 17.35 4.38 22.38
N GLN A 119 17.16 3.86 21.16
CA GLN A 119 17.81 2.61 20.74
C GLN A 119 18.95 2.76 19.73
N ASN A 120 19.05 3.88 18.98
CA ASN A 120 19.91 3.89 17.78
C ASN A 120 20.84 5.08 17.56
N GLY A 121 21.02 5.98 18.53
CA GLY A 121 22.09 7.01 18.46
C GLY A 121 22.15 7.72 17.11
N ASN A 122 21.03 8.25 16.63
CA ASN A 122 20.93 9.06 15.42
C ASN A 122 21.52 8.42 14.12
N LYS A 123 21.40 7.09 13.96
CA LYS A 123 21.88 6.36 12.77
C LYS A 123 21.14 6.70 11.46
N PHE A 124 19.92 7.21 11.54
CA PHE A 124 19.10 7.53 10.36
C PHE A 124 19.24 9.02 10.04
N LYS A 125 20.04 9.35 9.02
CA LYS A 125 20.10 10.69 8.46
C LYS A 125 19.04 10.83 7.37
N TYR A 126 18.26 11.90 7.43
CA TYR A 126 17.40 12.30 6.30
C TYR A 126 18.29 12.56 5.09
N ASP A 127 18.04 11.83 4.01
CA ASP A 127 18.72 11.98 2.74
C ASP A 127 17.70 12.52 1.72
N PRO A 128 17.77 13.81 1.37
CA PRO A 128 16.81 14.46 0.47
C PRO A 128 16.83 13.86 -0.94
N ASP A 129 17.94 13.22 -1.35
CA ASP A 129 18.08 12.65 -2.70
C ASP A 129 17.33 11.31 -2.85
N ILE A 130 16.83 10.72 -1.76
CA ILE A 130 16.08 9.45 -1.78
C ILE A 130 14.76 9.55 -2.57
N LEU A 131 14.07 10.70 -2.50
CA LEU A 131 12.74 10.86 -3.08
C LEU A 131 12.76 10.92 -4.61
N ASP A 132 13.70 11.68 -5.19
CA ASP A 132 13.79 11.86 -6.64
C ASP A 132 14.51 10.71 -7.36
N GLN A 133 15.34 9.93 -6.66
CA GLN A 133 16.22 8.94 -7.29
C GLN A 133 15.67 7.50 -7.30
N LYS A 134 14.49 7.23 -6.72
CA LYS A 134 14.09 5.85 -6.42
C LYS A 134 12.66 5.47 -6.76
N ILE A 135 11.86 6.22 -7.51
CA ILE A 135 10.60 5.67 -8.06
C ILE A 135 10.86 5.10 -9.45
N ILE A 136 10.53 3.83 -9.68
CA ILE A 136 10.66 3.18 -11.00
C ILE A 136 9.31 3.06 -11.71
N ARG A 137 9.33 3.20 -13.04
CA ARG A 137 8.18 2.96 -13.93
C ARG A 137 8.26 1.59 -14.58
N ALA A 138 7.11 1.00 -14.89
CA ALA A 138 7.08 -0.29 -15.58
C ALA A 138 7.59 -0.12 -17.02
N SER A 139 8.33 -1.09 -17.54
CA SER A 139 8.78 -1.04 -18.93
C SER A 139 7.62 -1.28 -19.90
N ASP A 140 7.71 -0.68 -21.09
CA ASP A 140 6.68 -0.83 -22.14
C ASP A 140 6.47 -2.29 -22.56
N GLU A 141 7.52 -3.13 -22.47
CA GLU A 141 7.45 -4.56 -22.78
C GLU A 141 6.57 -5.30 -21.77
N ILE A 142 6.80 -5.10 -20.46
CA ILE A 142 5.99 -5.74 -19.41
C ILE A 142 4.54 -5.23 -19.48
N ILE A 143 4.34 -3.95 -19.79
CA ILE A 143 2.99 -3.38 -19.98
C ILE A 143 2.28 -4.04 -21.17
N LYS A 144 2.98 -4.34 -22.27
CA LYS A 144 2.40 -5.03 -23.44
C LYS A 144 1.98 -6.46 -23.12
N ASP A 145 2.79 -7.19 -22.35
CA ASP A 145 2.46 -8.55 -21.93
C ASP A 145 1.21 -8.56 -21.04
N VAL A 146 1.15 -7.67 -20.05
CA VAL A 146 -0.07 -7.53 -19.22
C VAL A 146 -1.27 -7.07 -20.04
N LYS A 147 -1.11 -6.17 -21.02
CA LYS A 147 -2.21 -5.81 -21.94
C LYS A 147 -2.74 -7.02 -22.69
N LYS A 148 -1.87 -7.93 -23.13
CA LYS A 148 -2.26 -9.15 -23.86
C LYS A 148 -3.04 -10.11 -22.96
N ASP A 149 -2.60 -10.27 -21.72
CA ASP A 149 -3.27 -11.13 -20.74
C ASP A 149 -4.59 -10.51 -20.23
N ALA A 150 -4.61 -9.20 -20.01
CA ALA A 150 -5.78 -8.44 -19.59
C ALA A 150 -6.74 -8.08 -20.73
N TRP A 151 -6.37 -8.33 -22.00
CA TRP A 151 -7.20 -8.06 -23.18
C TRP A 151 -8.57 -8.74 -23.07
N PHE A 152 -8.62 -9.92 -22.44
CA PHE A 152 -9.86 -10.66 -22.18
C PHE A 152 -10.73 -10.04 -21.08
N LEU A 153 -10.14 -9.30 -20.12
CA LEU A 153 -10.86 -8.66 -19.01
C LEU A 153 -11.42 -7.28 -19.41
N ILE A 154 -10.85 -6.65 -20.43
CA ILE A 154 -11.24 -5.31 -20.91
C ILE A 154 -12.45 -5.39 -21.87
N GLN A 155 -12.68 -6.53 -22.53
CA GLN A 155 -13.83 -6.70 -23.44
C GLN A 155 -15.20 -6.75 -22.75
N ASP A 156 -15.27 -6.96 -21.43
CA ASP A 156 -16.54 -7.09 -20.69
C ASP A 156 -17.08 -5.75 -20.15
N GLN A 157 -16.47 -4.63 -20.53
CA GLN A 157 -17.03 -3.29 -20.32
C GLN A 157 -17.63 -2.84 -21.66
N PRO A 158 -18.95 -2.99 -21.89
CA PRO A 158 -19.54 -2.48 -23.11
C PRO A 158 -19.29 -0.97 -23.17
N ASP A 159 -18.68 -0.54 -24.28
CA ASP A 159 -18.43 0.85 -24.61
C ASP A 159 -19.66 1.70 -24.24
N LYS A 160 -19.49 2.64 -23.30
CA LYS A 160 -20.36 3.81 -23.26
C LYS A 160 -20.10 4.57 -24.56
N LYS A 161 -20.90 4.28 -25.59
CA LYS A 161 -21.10 5.19 -26.69
C LYS A 161 -21.45 6.54 -26.06
N VAL A 162 -20.59 7.52 -26.30
CA VAL A 162 -20.92 8.92 -26.12
C VAL A 162 -22.02 9.16 -27.15
N ASP A 163 -23.26 9.29 -26.70
CA ASP A 163 -24.33 9.75 -27.57
C ASP A 163 -23.95 11.16 -28.01
N GLU A 164 -23.57 11.31 -29.28
CA GLU A 164 -23.63 12.58 -29.98
C GLU A 164 -25.10 13.01 -29.92
N GLN A 165 -25.41 13.94 -29.02
CA GLN A 165 -26.64 14.71 -29.11
C GLN A 165 -26.46 15.66 -30.29
N ASP A 166 -27.09 15.28 -31.40
CA ASP A 166 -27.38 16.19 -32.50
C ASP A 166 -28.19 17.37 -31.98
N ASP A 167 -27.69 18.57 -32.27
CA ASP A 167 -28.38 19.85 -32.10
C ASP A 167 -29.67 19.87 -32.93
N ASP A 168 -30.78 20.23 -32.28
CA ASP A 168 -31.96 20.87 -32.88
C ASP A 168 -32.55 21.91 -31.91
#